data_AF-A0A075FTV1-F1
#
_entry.id   AF-A0A075FTV1-F1
#
_cell.length_a   1.000
_cell.length_b   1.000
_cell.length_c   1.000
_cell.angle_alpha   90.00
_cell.angle_beta   90.00
_cell.angle_gamma   90.00
#
_symmetry.space_group_name_H-M   'P 1'
#
loop_
_entity.id
_entity.type
_entity.pdbx_description
1 polymer ?
#
loop_
_entity_poly.entity_id
_entity_poly.type
_entity_poly.pdbx_seq_one_letter_code
_entity_poly.pdbx_strand_id
1 'polypeptide(L)' 'MAKQMIYGEEARKKLLDGITAATDAIKVTLGPKARTVVLDRSLVVQQLSMMELQLLKI' A
#
# COMPACT_ATOMS: atom_id res chain seq x y z
N MET A 1 20.60 2.88 -12.96
CA MET A 1 20.32 1.44 -12.70
C MET A 1 19.87 0.81 -14.01
N ALA A 2 20.43 -0.35 -14.38
CA ALA A 2 20.03 -1.06 -15.57
C ALA A 2 18.74 -1.87 -15.31
N LYS A 3 17.88 -2.00 -16.33
CA LYS A 3 16.65 -2.81 -16.21
C LYS A 3 17.01 -4.29 -16.21
N GLN A 4 16.48 -5.04 -15.24
CA GLN A 4 16.49 -6.50 -15.31
C GLN A 4 15.37 -6.96 -16.25
N MET A 5 15.73 -7.75 -17.25
CA MET A 5 14.78 -8.40 -18.15
C MET A 5 14.78 -9.89 -17.83
N ILE A 6 13.61 -10.40 -17.48
CA ILE A 6 13.37 -11.79 -17.07
C ILE A 6 12.34 -12.36 -18.04
N TYR A 7 12.55 -13.59 -18.50
CA TYR A 7 11.76 -14.19 -19.59
C TYR A 7 11.24 -15.57 -19.23
N GLY A 8 10.32 -16.06 -20.07
CA GLY A 8 9.82 -17.42 -19.98
C GLY A 8 9.08 -17.71 -18.67
N GLU A 9 9.32 -18.89 -18.12
CA GLU A 9 8.60 -19.41 -16.97
C GLU A 9 8.90 -18.64 -15.67
N GLU A 10 10.13 -18.17 -15.49
CA GLU A 10 10.51 -17.38 -14.31
C GLU A 10 9.73 -16.06 -14.24
N ALA A 11 9.52 -15.41 -15.39
CA ALA A 11 8.71 -14.19 -15.47
C ALA A 11 7.25 -14.47 -15.12
N ARG A 12 6.68 -15.56 -15.64
CA ARG A 12 5.30 -15.96 -15.34
C ARG A 12 5.10 -16.29 -13.86
N LYS A 13 6.07 -16.98 -13.25
CA LYS A 13 6.04 -17.30 -11.83
C LYS A 13 6.04 -16.03 -10.96
N LYS A 14 6.95 -15.09 -11.25
CA LYS A 14 7.00 -13.80 -10.53
C LYS A 14 5.70 -12.99 -10.68
N LEU A 15 5.08 -13.02 -11.85
CA LEU A 15 3.78 -12.37 -12.07
C LEU A 15 2.67 -13.07 -11.29
N LEU A 16 2.62 -14.41 -11.30
CA LEU A 16 1.64 -15.20 -10.57
C LEU A 16 1.74 -14.93 -9.06
N ASP A 17 2.95 -14.90 -8.51
CA ASP A 17 3.18 -14.63 -7.09
C ASP A 17 2.66 -13.24 -6.71
N GLY A 18 2.93 -12.22 -7.53
CA GLY A 18 2.43 -10.86 -7.31
C GLY A 18 0.91 -10.74 -7.38
N ILE A 19 0.29 -11.37 -8.37
CA ILE A 19 -1.17 -11.40 -8.52
C ILE A 19 -1.83 -12.15 -7.36
N THR A 20 -1.22 -13.25 -6.91
CA THR A 20 -1.72 -14.05 -5.78
C THR A 20 -1.72 -13.21 -4.51
N ALA A 21 -0.62 -12.50 -4.21
CA ALA A 21 -0.54 -11.62 -3.05
C ALA A 21 -1.62 -10.53 -3.05
N ALA A 22 -1.86 -9.90 -4.21
CA ALA A 22 -2.91 -8.89 -4.34
C ALA A 22 -4.33 -9.48 -4.16
N THR A 23 -4.58 -10.63 -4.78
CA THR A 23 -5.88 -11.31 -4.70
C THR A 23 -6.17 -11.77 -3.28
N ASP A 24 -5.17 -12.26 -2.55
CA ASP A 24 -5.30 -12.68 -1.17
C ASP A 24 -5.63 -11.53 -0.21
N ALA A 25 -5.14 -10.33 -0.50
CA ALA A 25 -5.49 -9.12 0.26
C ALA A 25 -6.92 -8.64 -0.02
N ILE A 26 -7.43 -8.81 -1.25
CA ILE A 26 -8.76 -8.32 -1.64
C ILE A 26 -9.84 -9.35 -1.29
N LYS A 27 -9.57 -10.66 -1.43
CA LYS A 27 -10.58 -11.71 -1.21
C LYS A 27 -11.18 -11.68 0.19
N VAL A 28 -10.40 -11.27 1.19
CA VAL A 28 -10.87 -11.17 2.59
C VAL A 28 -11.87 -10.04 2.80
N THR A 29 -11.98 -9.10 1.86
CA THR A 29 -12.91 -7.97 1.88
C THR A 29 -14.22 -8.24 1.13
N LEU A 30 -14.39 -9.41 0.52
CA LEU A 30 -15.58 -9.77 -0.26
C LEU A 30 -16.56 -10.62 0.55
N GLY A 31 -17.86 -10.35 0.35
CA GLY A 31 -18.97 -11.10 0.96
C GLY A 31 -19.54 -10.47 2.24
N PRO A 32 -20.69 -10.96 2.73
CA PRO A 32 -21.41 -10.36 3.85
C PRO A 32 -20.72 -10.50 5.22
N LYS A 33 -19.67 -11.33 5.32
CA LYS A 33 -18.80 -11.50 6.50
C LYS A 33 -17.34 -11.11 6.23
N ALA A 34 -17.12 -10.18 5.30
CA ALA A 34 -15.81 -9.64 4.99
C ALA A 34 -15.09 -9.09 6.23
N ARG A 35 -13.75 -9.18 6.24
CA ARG A 35 -12.89 -8.66 7.31
C ARG A 35 -12.17 -7.39 6.87
N THR A 36 -11.92 -6.50 7.82
CA THR A 36 -11.19 -5.26 7.57
C THR A 36 -9.71 -5.55 7.33
N VAL A 37 -9.16 -4.97 6.27
CA VAL A 37 -7.72 -4.99 5.97
C VAL A 37 -7.11 -3.69 6.48
N VAL A 38 -6.05 -3.80 7.28
CA VAL A 38 -5.32 -2.63 7.80
C VAL A 38 -4.21 -2.28 6.82
N LEU A 39 -4.27 -1.06 6.29
CA LEU A 39 -3.23 -0.50 5.44
C LEU A 39 -2.38 0.45 6.28
N ASP A 40 -1.08 0.20 6.36
CA ASP A 40 -0.14 1.14 6.94
C ASP A 40 -0.10 2.40 6.06
N ARG A 41 -0.45 3.54 6.66
CA ARG A 41 -0.50 4.82 5.96
C ARG A 41 0.65 5.68 6.49
N SER A 42 1.74 5.75 5.73
CA SER A 42 2.80 6.72 5.99
C SER A 42 2.46 8.05 5.31
N LEU A 43 2.47 9.16 6.08
CA LEU A 43 2.46 10.60 5.67
C LEU A 43 1.03 11.19 5.43
N VAL A 44 0.61 12.43 5.81
CA VAL A 44 1.26 13.78 5.79
C VAL A 44 0.61 14.82 6.76
N VAL A 45 -0.23 14.46 7.75
CA VAL A 45 -1.08 15.47 8.46
C VAL A 45 -0.41 16.14 9.69
N GLN A 46 0.81 15.77 10.06
CA GLN A 46 1.44 16.26 11.31
C GLN A 46 2.12 17.64 11.20
N GLN A 47 2.24 18.25 10.02
CA GLN A 47 3.02 19.51 9.87
C GLN A 47 2.16 20.78 9.76
N LEU A 48 0.86 20.66 9.44
CA LEU A 48 -0.03 21.83 9.28
C LEU A 48 -0.69 22.29 10.58
N SER A 49 -0.82 21.45 11.62
CA SER A 49 -1.37 21.90 12.91
C SER A 49 -0.37 22.73 13.74
N MET A 50 0.93 22.61 13.46
CA MET A 50 1.98 23.28 14.21
C MET A 50 2.21 24.75 13.78
N MET A 51 1.77 25.14 12.57
CA MET A 51 1.92 26.52 12.09
C MET A 51 0.93 27.50 12.73
N GLU A 52 -0.30 27.07 13.05
CA GLU A 52 -1.29 27.98 13.66
C GLU A 52 -0.99 28.28 15.14
N LEU A 53 -0.36 27.34 15.86
CA LEU A 53 -0.04 27.50 17.29
C LEU A 53 1.12 28.47 17.57
N GLN A 54 1.92 28.85 16.57
CA GLN A 54 2.99 29.84 16.75
C GLN A 54 2.53 31.28 16.49
N LEU A 55 1.44 31.50 15.74
CA LEU A 55 0.90 32.84 15.50
C LEU A 55 0.06 33.40 16.65
N LEU A 56 -0.44 32.54 17.55
CA LEU A 56 -1.32 32.94 18.67
C LEU A 56 -0.57 33.34 19.96
N LYS A 57 0.76 33.50 19.91
CA LYS A 57 1.60 33.91 21.05
C LYS A 57 2.33 35.25 20.81
N ILE A 58 1.63 36.21 20.21
CA ILE A 58 2.02 37.63 20.21
C ILE A 58 1.06 38.39 21.12
#